data_AF-A0A536D7S5-F1
#
_entry.id   AF-A0A536D7S5-F1
#
_cell.length_a   1.000
_cell.length_b   1.000
_cell.length_c   1.000
_cell.angle_alpha   90.00
_cell.angle_beta   90.00
_cell.angle_gamma   90.00
#
_symmetry.space_group_name_H-M   'P 1'
#
loop_
_entity.id
_entity.type
_entity.pdbx_description
1 polymer ?
#
loop_
_entity_poly.entity_id
_entity_poly.type
_entity_poly.pdbx_seq_one_letter_code
_entity_poly.pdbx_strand_id
1 'polypeptide(L)'
;MRRTRLLVLAAIAYIVAAWSVAPGFYDGFSPPQPYNFVCPPPQAGANSQPSSGHLNIKIINGSSDPNSGFTDDGQLVIGFLPGAFDVTGKSSVNVTITPVTPCPNPNGLRFVTNTYLITADAPLVKKSNLVMRYSNVSQDPSYIYRAKSLDGPWTRLDVQQQAQLWTTSTQTDQLGYFAAGFPSSAISTASSSNQEILPIIIAVLIVAVLLAGIPLAVMRRRPARAGGRRDAEEDEDE
;
A
#
# COMPACT_ATOMS: atom_id res chain seq x y z
N MET A 1 -36.16 31.82 4.86
CA MET A 1 -35.43 31.57 6.13
C MET A 1 -35.14 30.09 6.41
N ARG A 2 -36.12 29.17 6.41
CA ARG A 2 -35.89 27.75 6.74
C ARG A 2 -34.92 27.03 5.79
N ARG A 3 -34.99 27.31 4.49
CA ARG A 3 -34.08 26.75 3.46
C ARG A 3 -32.65 27.28 3.60
N THR A 4 -32.50 28.57 3.90
CA THR A 4 -31.19 29.20 4.11
C THR A 4 -30.50 28.64 5.34
N ARG A 5 -31.25 28.42 6.43
CA ARG A 5 -30.72 27.78 7.65
C ARG A 5 -30.29 26.33 7.43
N LEU A 6 -31.05 25.57 6.64
CA LEU A 6 -30.70 24.20 6.24
C LEU A 6 -29.41 24.14 5.40
N LEU A 7 -29.22 25.08 4.47
CA LEU A 7 -28.00 25.15 3.67
C LEU A 7 -26.77 25.51 4.52
N VAL A 8 -26.93 26.44 5.46
CA VAL A 8 -25.86 26.81 6.40
C VAL A 8 -25.50 25.64 7.29
N LEU A 9 -26.49 24.91 7.82
CA LEU A 9 -26.24 23.70 8.62
C LEU A 9 -25.54 22.59 7.81
N ALA A 10 -25.94 22.38 6.56
CA ALA A 10 -25.27 21.42 5.68
C ALA A 10 -23.81 21.81 5.39
N ALA A 11 -23.54 23.10 5.16
CA ALA A 11 -22.18 23.59 4.93
C ALA A 11 -21.30 23.42 6.18
N ILE A 12 -21.83 23.72 7.36
CA ILE A 12 -21.12 23.51 8.63
C ILE A 12 -20.84 22.02 8.86
N ALA A 13 -21.83 21.15 8.64
CA ALA A 13 -21.66 19.71 8.79
C ALA A 13 -20.59 19.15 7.82
N TYR A 14 -20.55 19.65 6.58
CA TYR A 14 -19.53 19.27 5.60
C TYR A 14 -18.12 19.66 6.03
N ILE A 15 -17.95 20.90 6.52
CA ILE A 15 -16.64 21.37 7.02
C ILE A 15 -16.23 20.53 8.23
N VAL A 16 -17.10 20.33 9.22
CA VAL A 16 -16.77 19.50 10.39
C VAL A 16 -16.40 18.07 9.98
N ALA A 17 -17.13 17.47 9.04
CA ALA A 17 -16.81 16.14 8.52
C ALA A 17 -15.44 16.11 7.84
N ALA A 18 -15.12 17.08 6.97
CA ALA A 18 -13.85 17.17 6.26
C ALA A 18 -12.64 17.37 7.19
N TRP A 19 -12.82 18.03 8.33
CA TRP A 19 -11.77 18.23 9.33
C TRP A 19 -11.74 17.13 10.42
N SER A 20 -12.73 16.26 10.46
CA SER A 20 -12.80 15.13 11.40
C SER A 20 -12.07 13.87 10.91
N VAL A 21 -11.58 13.87 9.67
CA VAL A 21 -10.85 12.74 9.10
C VAL A 21 -9.42 12.76 9.59
N ALA A 22 -8.86 11.59 9.91
CA ALA A 22 -7.50 11.48 10.43
C ALA A 22 -6.48 12.15 9.48
N PRO A 23 -5.45 12.84 10.01
CA PRO A 23 -4.34 13.33 9.21
C PRO A 23 -3.82 12.21 8.29
N GLY A 24 -3.58 12.53 7.01
CA GLY A 24 -3.14 11.56 6.00
C GLY A 24 -4.25 11.00 5.10
N PHE A 25 -5.53 11.20 5.42
CA PHE A 25 -6.63 10.72 4.57
C PHE A 25 -6.67 11.41 3.19
N TYR A 26 -6.17 12.65 3.10
CA TYR A 26 -6.16 13.46 1.88
C TYR A 26 -4.79 13.63 1.23
N ASP A 27 -3.75 12.97 1.75
CA ASP A 27 -2.37 13.13 1.26
C ASP A 27 -2.17 12.55 -0.16
N GLY A 28 -3.24 11.99 -0.74
CA GLY A 28 -3.29 11.55 -2.12
C GLY A 28 -2.48 10.30 -2.36
N PHE A 29 -2.75 9.64 -3.49
CA PHE A 29 -1.89 8.61 -4.02
C PHE A 29 -0.65 9.32 -4.57
N SER A 30 0.38 9.51 -3.75
CA SER A 30 1.69 9.89 -4.29
C SER A 30 2.08 8.85 -5.34
N PRO A 31 2.75 9.26 -6.45
CA PRO A 31 3.20 8.31 -7.45
C PRO A 31 3.97 7.18 -6.74
N PRO A 32 3.71 5.90 -7.09
CA PRO A 32 4.43 4.81 -6.48
C PRO A 32 5.93 5.10 -6.62
N GLN A 33 6.65 5.01 -5.49
CA GLN A 33 8.09 5.17 -5.50
C GLN A 33 8.68 4.24 -6.58
N PRO A 34 9.69 4.65 -7.36
CA PRO A 34 10.32 3.73 -8.31
C PRO A 34 10.82 2.46 -7.60
N TYR A 35 10.86 1.35 -8.33
CA TYR A 35 11.52 0.12 -7.88
C TYR A 35 12.90 0.06 -8.51
N ASN A 36 13.94 -0.04 -7.70
CA ASN A 36 15.33 -0.10 -8.13
C ASN A 36 15.69 -1.57 -8.36
N PHE A 37 15.74 -2.01 -9.62
CA PHE A 37 15.98 -3.40 -9.97
C PHE A 37 17.48 -3.72 -10.06
N VAL A 38 17.89 -4.90 -9.57
CA VAL A 38 19.17 -5.49 -9.99
C VAL A 38 19.08 -5.91 -11.46
N CYS A 39 18.02 -6.63 -11.84
CA CYS A 39 17.75 -7.06 -13.20
C CYS A 39 16.41 -6.49 -13.67
N PRO A 40 16.40 -5.29 -14.29
CA PRO A 40 15.17 -4.64 -14.70
C PRO A 40 14.47 -5.45 -15.80
N PRO A 41 13.15 -5.66 -15.69
CA PRO A 41 12.39 -6.19 -16.81
C PRO A 41 12.32 -5.15 -17.95
N PRO A 42 12.04 -5.55 -19.20
CA PRO A 42 12.01 -4.63 -20.35
C PRO A 42 11.09 -3.42 -20.16
N GLN A 43 10.00 -3.56 -19.40
CA GLN A 43 9.02 -2.51 -19.11
C GLN A 43 9.41 -1.56 -17.96
N ALA A 44 10.54 -1.75 -17.26
CA ALA A 44 10.91 -0.93 -16.11
C ALA A 44 11.35 0.50 -16.46
N GLY A 45 11.72 0.76 -17.71
CA GLY A 45 12.22 2.08 -18.12
C GLY A 45 13.56 2.43 -17.46
N ALA A 46 13.68 3.67 -16.96
CA ALA A 46 14.89 4.12 -16.27
C ALA A 46 15.04 3.40 -14.92
N ASN A 47 16.24 2.86 -14.65
CA ASN A 47 16.51 2.04 -13.48
C ASN A 47 17.69 2.60 -12.68
N SER A 48 17.58 2.58 -11.35
CA SER A 48 18.69 2.78 -10.43
C SER A 48 19.04 1.46 -9.76
N GLN A 49 20.28 1.32 -9.30
CA GLN A 49 20.69 0.14 -8.54
C GLN A 49 20.05 0.16 -7.15
N PRO A 50 19.61 -1.01 -6.63
CA PRO A 50 19.06 -1.08 -5.29
C PRO A 50 20.11 -0.79 -4.22
N SER A 51 19.65 -0.19 -3.13
CA SER A 51 20.51 0.16 -2.00
C SER A 51 20.72 -1.03 -1.06
N SER A 52 21.85 -0.99 -0.35
CA SER A 52 22.10 -1.87 0.80
C SER A 52 21.45 -1.29 2.07
N GLY A 53 21.55 -2.04 3.17
CA GLY A 53 21.15 -1.61 4.50
C GLY A 53 22.13 -2.11 5.56
N HIS A 54 22.27 -1.35 6.63
CA HIS A 54 23.09 -1.73 7.79
C HIS A 54 22.40 -1.33 9.08
N LEU A 55 22.52 -2.18 10.10
CA LEU A 55 21.96 -1.95 11.42
C LEU A 55 22.94 -2.46 12.48
N ASN A 56 23.18 -1.65 13.50
CA ASN A 56 23.86 -2.06 14.72
C ASN A 56 22.85 -2.09 15.87
N ILE A 57 22.59 -3.29 16.40
CA ILE A 57 21.67 -3.52 17.50
C ILE A 57 22.46 -3.54 18.80
N LYS A 58 22.07 -2.68 19.75
CA LYS A 58 22.68 -2.63 21.07
C LYS A 58 22.25 -3.82 21.91
N ILE A 59 23.12 -4.22 22.84
CA ILE A 59 22.79 -5.21 23.87
C ILE A 59 22.52 -4.47 25.17
N ILE A 60 21.34 -4.67 25.73
CA ILE A 60 20.86 -4.03 26.95
C ILE A 60 20.45 -5.14 27.91
N ASN A 61 21.05 -5.15 29.12
CA ASN A 61 20.78 -6.15 30.15
C ASN A 61 20.90 -7.60 29.66
N GLY A 62 21.90 -7.89 28.82
CA GLY A 62 22.15 -9.24 28.28
C GLY A 62 21.16 -9.69 27.20
N SER A 63 20.38 -8.77 26.61
CA SER A 63 19.44 -9.04 25.52
C SER A 63 19.67 -8.07 24.37
N SER A 64 19.47 -8.51 23.13
CA SER A 64 19.44 -7.58 21.99
C SER A 64 18.21 -6.66 22.08
N ASP A 65 18.42 -5.36 21.86
CA ASP A 65 17.35 -4.35 21.80
C ASP A 65 16.44 -4.61 20.57
N PRO A 66 15.11 -4.37 20.63
CA PRO A 66 14.26 -4.43 19.45
C PRO A 66 14.66 -3.36 18.44
N ASN A 67 14.78 -3.75 17.17
CA ASN A 67 15.15 -2.81 16.11
C ASN A 67 14.74 -3.34 14.72
N SER A 68 14.83 -2.51 13.68
CA SER A 68 14.54 -2.90 12.30
C SER A 68 15.65 -2.45 11.37
N GLY A 69 16.12 -3.37 10.52
CA GLY A 69 17.04 -3.06 9.44
C GLY A 69 16.26 -2.79 8.17
N PHE A 70 16.68 -1.81 7.39
CA PHE A 70 16.06 -1.45 6.12
C PHE A 70 17.12 -1.16 5.07
N THR A 71 16.80 -1.39 3.81
CA THR A 71 17.59 -0.83 2.71
C THR A 71 17.31 0.67 2.60
N ASP A 72 18.29 1.47 2.19
CA ASP A 72 18.14 2.93 2.14
C ASP A 72 17.06 3.39 1.15
N ASP A 73 16.73 2.54 0.17
CA ASP A 73 15.65 2.74 -0.80
C ASP A 73 14.29 2.17 -0.36
N GLY A 74 14.20 1.62 0.86
CA GLY A 74 12.97 1.11 1.46
C GLY A 74 12.40 -0.15 0.79
N GLN A 75 13.17 -0.86 -0.03
CA GLN A 75 12.69 -2.05 -0.74
C GLN A 75 12.67 -3.33 0.11
N LEU A 76 13.42 -3.37 1.21
CA LEU A 76 13.37 -4.46 2.20
C LEU A 76 13.44 -3.90 3.61
N VAL A 77 12.63 -4.47 4.51
CA VAL A 77 12.67 -4.22 5.95
C VAL A 77 12.66 -5.55 6.70
N ILE A 78 13.54 -5.70 7.69
CA ILE A 78 13.53 -6.83 8.62
C ILE A 78 13.48 -6.34 10.06
N GLY A 79 12.44 -6.72 10.79
CA GLY A 79 12.21 -6.34 12.18
C GLY A 79 12.59 -7.45 13.15
N PHE A 80 13.29 -7.08 14.22
CA PHE A 80 13.77 -7.95 15.28
C PHE A 80 13.10 -7.59 16.61
N LEU A 81 12.52 -8.59 17.28
CA LEU A 81 11.94 -8.43 18.62
C LEU A 81 13.04 -8.33 19.71
N PRO A 82 12.71 -7.92 20.94
CA PRO A 82 13.66 -7.95 22.04
C PRO A 82 14.22 -9.36 22.24
N GLY A 83 15.55 -9.49 22.33
CA GLY A 83 16.25 -10.77 22.48
C GLY A 83 16.10 -11.68 21.26
N ALA A 84 16.04 -11.12 20.05
CA ALA A 84 15.99 -11.88 18.81
C ALA A 84 17.29 -12.63 18.48
N PHE A 85 18.42 -12.19 19.03
CA PHE A 85 19.73 -12.78 18.78
C PHE A 85 20.31 -13.46 20.03
N ASP A 86 21.10 -14.52 19.82
CA ASP A 86 22.01 -15.02 20.86
C ASP A 86 23.18 -14.06 20.98
N VAL A 87 23.26 -13.38 22.12
CA VAL A 87 24.21 -12.30 22.37
C VAL A 87 25.38 -12.72 23.26
N THR A 88 25.59 -14.03 23.43
CA THR A 88 26.68 -14.57 24.24
C THR A 88 28.04 -14.02 23.77
N GLY A 89 28.73 -13.29 24.65
CA GLY A 89 30.03 -12.69 24.36
C GLY A 89 30.00 -11.47 23.42
N LYS A 90 28.83 -10.88 23.15
CA LYS A 90 28.66 -9.72 22.27
C LYS A 90 28.31 -8.46 23.07
N SER A 91 28.68 -7.29 22.54
CA SER A 91 28.24 -5.96 23.03
C SER A 91 27.30 -5.24 22.06
N SER A 92 27.30 -5.67 20.79
CA SER A 92 26.32 -5.32 19.77
C SER A 92 26.15 -6.47 18.79
N VAL A 93 25.07 -6.43 17.99
CA VAL A 93 24.86 -7.29 16.84
C VAL A 93 24.83 -6.44 15.58
N ASN A 94 25.69 -6.75 14.62
CA ASN A 94 25.74 -6.09 13.33
C ASN A 94 24.94 -6.90 12.31
N VAL A 95 23.95 -6.27 11.70
CA VAL A 95 23.12 -6.83 10.64
C VAL A 95 23.40 -6.07 9.35
N THR A 96 23.54 -6.79 8.24
CA THR A 96 23.70 -6.23 6.89
C THR A 96 22.64 -6.80 5.96
N ILE A 97 22.21 -5.96 5.01
CA ILE A 97 21.30 -6.31 3.93
C ILE A 97 21.97 -5.89 2.63
N THR A 98 22.23 -6.83 1.75
CA THR A 98 22.96 -6.57 0.51
C THR A 98 22.16 -7.09 -0.69
N PRO A 99 21.85 -6.25 -1.70
CA PRO A 99 21.27 -6.74 -2.94
C PRO A 99 22.24 -7.70 -3.63
N VAL A 100 21.71 -8.79 -4.15
CA VAL A 100 22.54 -9.82 -4.80
C VAL A 100 22.59 -9.59 -6.30
N THR A 101 23.81 -9.59 -6.84
CA THR A 101 24.09 -9.52 -8.27
C THR A 101 25.09 -10.61 -8.68
N PRO A 102 24.90 -11.30 -9.82
CA PRO A 102 23.75 -11.21 -10.73
C PRO A 102 22.47 -11.79 -10.08
N CYS A 103 21.31 -11.53 -10.68
CA CYS A 103 20.06 -12.08 -10.15
C CYS A 103 20.08 -13.61 -10.17
N PRO A 104 19.71 -14.27 -9.06
CA PRO A 104 19.62 -15.72 -9.02
C PRO A 104 18.54 -16.22 -9.98
N ASN A 105 18.81 -17.36 -10.61
CA ASN A 105 17.85 -18.05 -11.46
C ASN A 105 17.72 -19.53 -11.04
N PRO A 106 17.15 -19.81 -9.86
CA PRO A 106 16.99 -21.17 -9.39
C PRO A 106 15.95 -21.95 -10.21
N ASN A 107 16.22 -23.24 -10.42
CA ASN A 107 15.33 -24.12 -11.20
C ASN A 107 13.91 -24.16 -10.60
N GLY A 108 12.91 -23.96 -11.46
CA GLY A 108 11.50 -24.09 -11.10
C GLY A 108 10.90 -22.91 -10.33
N LEU A 109 11.66 -21.83 -10.13
CA LEU A 109 11.17 -20.59 -9.52
C LEU A 109 11.41 -19.40 -10.45
N ARG A 110 10.55 -18.39 -10.35
CA ARG A 110 10.78 -17.08 -10.96
C ARG A 110 10.64 -16.02 -9.88
N PHE A 111 11.71 -15.29 -9.62
CA PHE A 111 11.68 -14.14 -8.71
C PHE A 111 11.27 -12.87 -9.44
N VAL A 112 10.45 -12.07 -8.77
CA VAL A 112 9.94 -10.77 -9.24
C VAL A 112 10.32 -9.61 -8.33
N THR A 113 11.04 -9.91 -7.25
CA THR A 113 11.77 -8.92 -6.45
C THR A 113 13.26 -9.07 -6.67
N ASN A 114 14.02 -8.06 -6.24
CA ASN A 114 15.44 -8.26 -5.98
C ASN A 114 15.64 -9.40 -4.96
N THR A 115 16.76 -10.08 -5.10
CA THR A 115 17.25 -10.98 -4.04
C THR A 115 18.15 -10.19 -3.10
N TYR A 116 17.98 -10.37 -1.80
CA TYR A 116 18.84 -9.78 -0.78
C TYR A 116 19.48 -10.87 0.07
N LEU A 117 20.76 -10.69 0.37
CA LEU A 117 21.46 -11.42 1.41
C LEU A 117 21.36 -10.63 2.71
N ILE A 118 20.76 -11.24 3.73
CA ILE A 118 20.71 -10.71 5.09
C ILE A 118 21.68 -11.52 5.94
N THR A 119 22.64 -10.87 6.59
CA THR A 119 23.57 -11.52 7.53
C THR A 119 23.61 -10.82 8.87
N ALA A 120 23.99 -11.56 9.91
CA ALA A 120 24.29 -11.01 11.21
C ALA A 120 25.50 -11.72 11.83
N ASP A 121 26.22 -11.03 12.70
CA ASP A 121 27.36 -11.60 13.43
C ASP A 121 26.95 -12.35 14.71
N ALA A 122 25.64 -12.55 14.91
CA ALA A 122 25.01 -13.35 15.96
C ALA A 122 23.83 -14.16 15.36
N PRO A 123 23.56 -15.38 15.85
CA PRO A 123 22.47 -16.20 15.31
C PRO A 123 21.11 -15.73 15.84
N LEU A 124 20.08 -15.91 15.02
CA LEU A 124 18.69 -15.69 15.44
C LEU A 124 18.23 -16.80 16.40
N VAL A 125 17.55 -16.40 17.47
CA VAL A 125 16.87 -17.28 18.44
C VAL A 125 15.37 -17.02 18.54
N LYS A 126 14.86 -15.98 17.86
CA LYS A 126 13.43 -15.71 17.70
C LYS A 126 13.11 -15.41 16.23
N LYS A 127 11.84 -15.56 15.87
CA LYS A 127 11.36 -15.17 14.53
C LYS A 127 11.44 -13.66 14.34
N SER A 128 11.88 -13.26 13.16
CA SER A 128 11.91 -11.88 12.67
C SER A 128 10.84 -11.68 11.61
N ASN A 129 10.25 -10.49 11.57
CA ASN A 129 9.32 -10.11 10.51
C ASN A 129 10.10 -9.55 9.32
N LEU A 130 9.86 -10.07 8.12
CA LEU A 130 10.49 -9.62 6.88
C LEU A 130 9.41 -9.06 5.97
N VAL A 131 9.60 -7.84 5.50
CA VAL A 131 8.75 -7.18 4.50
C VAL A 131 9.60 -6.89 3.28
N MET A 132 9.12 -7.32 2.11
CA MET A 132 9.75 -7.07 0.82
C MET A 132 8.79 -6.29 -0.06
N ARG A 133 9.31 -5.25 -0.69
CA ARG A 133 8.59 -4.53 -1.73
C ARG A 133 8.75 -5.27 -3.06
N TYR A 134 7.71 -5.26 -3.88
CA TYR A 134 7.76 -5.69 -5.27
C TYR A 134 7.33 -4.56 -6.20
N SER A 135 7.66 -4.69 -7.48
CA SER A 135 7.34 -3.67 -8.47
C SER A 135 5.91 -3.82 -8.99
N ASN A 136 5.24 -2.70 -9.25
CA ASN A 136 3.95 -2.65 -9.92
C ASN A 136 4.02 -2.91 -11.44
N VAL A 137 5.23 -3.03 -12.01
CA VAL A 137 5.42 -3.40 -13.42
C VAL A 137 5.75 -4.89 -13.61
N SER A 138 5.77 -5.66 -12.52
CA SER A 138 5.96 -7.11 -12.51
C SER A 138 4.72 -7.79 -11.95
N GLN A 139 4.55 -9.07 -12.25
CA GLN A 139 3.49 -9.87 -11.64
C GLN A 139 3.71 -9.95 -10.12
N ASP A 140 2.61 -9.90 -9.36
CA ASP A 140 2.64 -10.05 -7.90
C ASP A 140 3.24 -11.40 -7.49
N PRO A 141 4.16 -11.44 -6.51
CA PRO A 141 4.71 -12.68 -6.00
C PRO A 141 3.65 -13.49 -5.25
N SER A 142 3.69 -14.82 -5.38
CA SER A 142 2.83 -15.71 -4.59
C SER A 142 3.43 -16.03 -3.23
N TYR A 143 4.76 -16.09 -3.14
CA TYR A 143 5.48 -16.50 -1.93
C TYR A 143 6.79 -15.73 -1.75
N ILE A 144 7.30 -15.74 -0.52
CA ILE A 144 8.69 -15.40 -0.21
C ILE A 144 9.49 -16.70 -0.11
N TYR A 145 10.71 -16.71 -0.62
CA TYR A 145 11.63 -17.83 -0.56
C TYR A 145 12.90 -17.45 0.19
N ARG A 146 13.45 -18.43 0.93
CA ARG A 146 14.72 -18.32 1.65
C ARG A 146 15.71 -19.39 1.21
N ALA A 147 16.97 -19.03 1.03
CA ALA A 147 18.05 -20.00 0.83
C ALA A 147 19.28 -19.68 1.69
N LYS A 148 20.11 -20.69 1.98
CA LYS A 148 21.41 -20.53 2.67
C LYS A 148 22.54 -20.16 1.71
N SER A 149 22.41 -20.54 0.44
CA SER A 149 23.33 -20.24 -0.65
C SER A 149 22.51 -19.92 -1.91
N LEU A 150 23.12 -19.23 -2.87
CA LEU A 150 22.45 -18.83 -4.11
C LEU A 150 21.95 -20.04 -4.93
N ASP A 151 22.77 -21.09 -4.99
CA ASP A 151 22.48 -22.34 -5.68
C ASP A 151 21.78 -23.37 -4.78
N GLY A 152 21.56 -23.02 -3.51
CA GLY A 152 20.97 -23.91 -2.51
C GLY A 152 19.47 -24.10 -2.72
N PRO A 153 18.86 -25.08 -2.02
CA PRO A 153 17.42 -25.25 -2.08
C PRO A 153 16.72 -24.00 -1.52
N TRP A 154 15.84 -23.43 -2.34
CA TRP A 154 15.00 -22.32 -1.96
C TRP A 154 13.77 -22.83 -1.22
N THR A 155 13.67 -22.49 0.06
CA THR A 155 12.57 -22.89 0.94
C THR A 155 11.46 -21.85 0.87
N ARG A 156 10.25 -22.28 0.57
CA ARG A 156 9.06 -21.42 0.58
C ARG A 156 8.71 -21.01 2.01
N LEU A 157 8.41 -19.73 2.20
CA LEU A 157 7.87 -19.16 3.43
C LEU A 157 6.44 -18.67 3.19
N ASP A 158 5.59 -18.81 4.21
CA ASP A 158 4.19 -18.40 4.13
C ASP A 158 4.05 -16.88 4.23
N VAL A 159 3.26 -16.30 3.32
CA VAL A 159 3.04 -14.86 3.27
C VAL A 159 1.98 -14.45 4.29
N GLN A 160 2.25 -13.37 5.04
CA GLN A 160 1.28 -12.77 5.95
C GLN A 160 0.40 -11.75 5.22
N GLN A 161 -0.83 -11.59 5.70
CA GLN A 161 -1.76 -10.61 5.13
C GLN A 161 -1.28 -9.18 5.45
N GLN A 162 -1.02 -8.38 4.41
CA GLN A 162 -0.51 -7.02 4.53
C GLN A 162 -1.53 -5.99 4.02
N ALA A 163 -1.58 -4.81 4.67
CA ALA A 163 -2.42 -3.69 4.26
C ALA A 163 -1.75 -2.74 3.24
N GLN A 164 -0.41 -2.80 3.11
CA GLN A 164 0.36 -1.91 2.23
C GLN A 164 0.45 -2.48 0.80
N LEU A 165 0.12 -1.65 -0.18
CA LEU A 165 0.23 -2.01 -1.59
C LEU A 165 1.68 -2.33 -1.99
N TRP A 166 1.84 -3.29 -2.90
CA TRP A 166 3.13 -3.70 -3.45
C TRP A 166 4.17 -4.16 -2.43
N THR A 167 3.70 -4.73 -1.33
CA THR A 167 4.55 -5.37 -0.34
C THR A 167 4.06 -6.78 -0.04
N THR A 168 5.00 -7.66 0.29
CA THR A 168 4.74 -9.02 0.78
C THR A 168 5.55 -9.20 2.06
N SER A 169 5.02 -9.95 3.02
CA SER A 169 5.70 -10.16 4.29
C SER A 169 5.67 -11.61 4.74
N THR A 170 6.62 -11.98 5.58
CA THR A 170 6.72 -13.31 6.19
C THR A 170 7.42 -13.19 7.54
N GLN A 171 7.39 -14.26 8.32
CA GLN A 171 8.34 -14.44 9.41
C GLN A 171 9.45 -15.40 8.99
N THR A 172 10.64 -15.21 9.54
CA THR A 172 11.78 -16.12 9.38
C THR A 172 12.52 -16.29 10.70
N ASP A 173 13.03 -17.49 10.95
CA ASP A 173 13.89 -17.86 12.07
C ASP A 173 15.36 -18.05 11.65
N GLN A 174 15.66 -17.89 10.36
CA GLN A 174 17.02 -17.97 9.83
C GLN A 174 17.28 -16.78 8.93
N LEU A 175 18.53 -16.31 8.92
CA LEU A 175 19.03 -15.35 7.96
C LEU A 175 19.60 -16.06 6.73
N GLY A 176 19.90 -15.30 5.67
CA GLY A 176 20.34 -15.84 4.39
C GLY A 176 19.84 -15.02 3.21
N TYR A 177 19.63 -15.70 2.09
CA TYR A 177 19.11 -15.12 0.86
C TYR A 177 17.59 -15.10 0.89
N PHE A 178 17.00 -13.97 0.50
CA PHE A 178 15.55 -13.79 0.40
C PHE A 178 15.14 -13.20 -0.93
N ALA A 179 14.10 -13.76 -1.53
CA ALA A 179 13.48 -13.26 -2.76
C ALA A 179 12.00 -13.63 -2.77
N ALA A 180 11.14 -12.79 -3.36
CA ALA A 180 9.74 -13.11 -3.56
C ALA A 180 9.46 -13.42 -5.04
N GLY A 181 8.57 -14.38 -5.26
CA GLY A 181 8.33 -14.94 -6.58
C GLY A 181 7.20 -15.96 -6.61
N PHE A 182 7.21 -16.77 -7.64
CA PHE A 182 6.25 -17.86 -7.86
C PHE A 182 6.92 -19.08 -8.49
N PRO A 183 6.34 -20.27 -8.34
CA PRO A 183 6.78 -21.44 -9.10
C PRO A 183 6.70 -21.16 -10.60
N SER A 184 7.68 -21.56 -11.39
CA SER A 184 7.67 -21.33 -12.85
C SER A 184 6.49 -22.00 -13.57
N SER A 185 5.90 -23.03 -12.95
CA SER A 185 4.69 -23.72 -13.42
C SER A 185 3.39 -22.96 -13.12
N ALA A 186 3.42 -21.97 -12.23
CA ALA A 186 2.29 -21.11 -11.93
C ALA A 186 2.13 -20.06 -13.04
N ILE A 187 1.64 -20.48 -14.21
CA ILE A 187 1.07 -19.55 -15.19
C ILE A 187 -0.18 -18.97 -14.54
N SER A 188 -0.05 -17.80 -13.92
CA SER A 188 -1.22 -17.06 -13.45
C SER A 188 -1.63 -16.14 -14.59
N THR A 189 -2.73 -16.48 -15.27
CA THR A 189 -3.54 -15.49 -15.97
C THR A 189 -3.78 -14.35 -15.00
N ALA A 190 -3.25 -13.17 -15.30
CA ALA A 190 -3.46 -11.99 -14.47
C ALA A 190 -4.95 -11.82 -14.20
N SER A 191 -5.39 -12.11 -12.98
CA SER A 191 -6.66 -11.59 -12.51
C SER A 191 -6.40 -10.11 -12.30
N SER A 192 -6.73 -9.31 -13.31
CA SER A 192 -6.87 -7.87 -13.15
C SER A 192 -7.65 -7.63 -11.87
N SER A 193 -6.98 -7.10 -10.84
CA SER A 193 -7.63 -6.69 -9.62
C SER A 193 -8.74 -5.73 -10.03
N ASN A 194 -9.97 -6.04 -9.60
CA ASN A 194 -11.20 -5.29 -9.88
C ASN A 194 -11.21 -3.90 -9.20
N GLN A 195 -10.08 -3.18 -9.18
CA GLN A 195 -9.94 -1.87 -8.54
C GLN A 195 -10.58 -0.73 -9.34
N GLU A 196 -11.03 -0.95 -10.59
CA GLU A 196 -11.73 0.09 -11.37
C GLU A 196 -13.24 0.17 -11.13
N ILE A 197 -13.87 -0.84 -10.51
CA ILE A 197 -15.34 -0.83 -10.34
C ILE A 197 -15.76 0.19 -9.27
N LEU A 198 -14.97 0.36 -8.21
CA LEU A 198 -15.30 1.28 -7.12
C LEU A 198 -15.32 2.77 -7.55
N PRO A 199 -14.31 3.31 -8.28
CA PRO A 199 -14.35 4.70 -8.73
C PRO A 199 -15.46 4.96 -9.76
N ILE A 200 -15.83 3.98 -10.61
CA ILE A 200 -16.95 4.12 -11.56
C ILE A 200 -18.29 4.18 -10.80
N ILE A 201 -18.50 3.32 -9.80
CA ILE A 201 -19.72 3.37 -8.98
C ILE A 201 -19.82 4.70 -8.21
N ILE A 202 -18.70 5.20 -7.67
CA ILE A 202 -18.65 6.50 -6.98
C ILE A 202 -18.96 7.65 -7.97
N ALA A 203 -18.38 7.64 -9.17
CA ALA A 203 -18.66 8.64 -10.20
C ALA A 203 -20.14 8.63 -10.63
N VAL A 204 -20.73 7.44 -10.81
CA VAL A 204 -22.15 7.27 -11.15
C VAL A 204 -23.05 7.77 -10.02
N LEU A 205 -22.71 7.49 -8.75
CA LEU A 205 -23.48 7.98 -7.60
C LEU A 205 -23.40 9.51 -7.47
N ILE A 206 -22.24 10.12 -7.70
CA ILE A 206 -22.09 11.59 -7.71
C ILE A 206 -22.95 12.20 -8.81
N VAL A 207 -22.91 11.66 -10.03
CA VAL A 207 -23.73 12.12 -11.15
C VAL A 207 -25.22 11.94 -10.87
N ALA A 208 -25.63 10.81 -10.27
CA ALA A 208 -27.02 10.56 -9.90
C ALA A 208 -27.52 11.54 -8.82
N VAL A 209 -26.70 11.86 -7.81
CA VAL A 209 -27.04 12.85 -6.77
C VAL A 209 -27.15 14.26 -7.37
N LEU A 210 -26.27 14.63 -8.31
CA LEU A 210 -26.34 15.92 -9.00
C LEU A 210 -27.58 16.01 -9.91
N LEU A 211 -27.86 14.97 -10.69
CA LEU A 211 -29.01 14.91 -11.60
C LEU A 211 -30.34 14.78 -10.88
N ALA A 212 -30.40 14.15 -9.70
CA ALA A 212 -31.62 14.08 -8.90
C ALA A 212 -31.81 15.32 -8.00
N GLY A 213 -30.72 15.91 -7.48
CA GLY A 213 -30.76 17.03 -6.56
C GLY A 213 -31.10 18.37 -7.22
N ILE A 214 -30.61 18.62 -8.43
CA ILE A 214 -30.81 19.90 -9.13
C ILE A 214 -32.28 20.11 -9.57
N PRO A 215 -32.98 19.14 -10.19
CA PRO A 215 -34.38 19.32 -10.59
C PRO A 215 -35.35 19.43 -9.41
N LEU A 216 -35.12 18.66 -8.34
CA LEU A 216 -35.96 18.70 -7.12
C LEU A 216 -35.83 20.02 -6.35
N ALA A 217 -34.68 20.69 -6.42
CA ALA A 217 -34.49 22.03 -5.85
C ALA A 217 -35.18 23.14 -6.66
N VAL A 218 -35.29 22.95 -7.99
CA VAL A 218 -35.91 23.91 -8.92
C VAL A 218 -37.44 23.76 -8.95
N MET A 219 -37.98 22.54 -8.94
CA MET A 219 -39.44 22.31 -8.92
C MET A 219 -40.13 22.78 -7.62
N ARG A 220 -39.39 22.87 -6.51
CA ARG A 220 -39.89 23.42 -5.24
C ARG A 220 -39.96 24.96 -5.20
N ARG A 221 -39.72 25.64 -6.34
CA ARG A 221 -39.77 27.10 -6.51
C ARG A 221 -40.84 27.55 -7.54
N ARG A 222 -41.96 26.84 -7.70
CA ARG A 222 -43.13 27.44 -8.36
C ARG A 222 -44.10 28.06 -7.33
N PRO A 223 -44.46 29.35 -7.47
CA PRO A 223 -45.35 30.05 -6.55
C PRO A 223 -46.78 29.53 -6.67
N ALA A 224 -47.46 29.35 -5.55
CA ALA A 224 -48.91 29.18 -5.53
C ALA A 224 -49.54 30.46 -6.09
N ARG A 225 -50.20 30.35 -7.25
CA ARG A 225 -51.06 31.39 -7.80
C ARG A 225 -52.46 30.79 -7.93
N ALA A 226 -53.43 31.44 -7.29
CA ALA A 226 -54.80 31.69 -7.76
C ALA A 226 -55.89 31.44 -6.70
N GLY A 227 -56.79 32.43 -6.61
CA GLY A 227 -58.12 32.36 -6.00
C GLY A 227 -58.38 33.58 -5.13
N GLY A 228 -59.17 34.59 -5.49
CA GLY A 228 -60.09 34.82 -6.61
C GLY A 228 -61.05 35.94 -6.19
N ARG A 229 -61.73 36.59 -7.15
CA ARG A 229 -63.17 36.92 -7.17
C ARG A 229 -63.45 37.95 -8.27
N ARG A 230 -64.52 37.67 -9.01
CA ARG A 230 -65.14 38.44 -10.10
C ARG A 230 -65.75 39.73 -9.55
N ASP A 231 -65.95 40.71 -10.43
CA ASP A 231 -67.23 41.34 -10.81
C ASP A 231 -66.87 42.51 -11.75
N ALA A 232 -67.26 42.46 -13.03
CA ALA A 232 -68.48 43.05 -13.63
C ALA A 232 -68.10 44.38 -14.34
N GLU A 233 -68.30 44.44 -15.66
CA GLU A 233 -69.18 45.42 -16.35
C GLU A 233 -68.46 46.77 -16.55
N GLU A 234 -68.52 47.50 -17.66
CA GLU A 234 -69.29 47.57 -18.89
C GLU A 234 -68.50 48.54 -19.81
N ASP A 235 -68.63 48.42 -21.13
CA ASP A 235 -68.81 49.50 -22.16
C ASP A 235 -67.87 50.74 -22.15
N GLU A 236 -67.48 51.42 -23.22
CA GLU A 236 -67.78 51.49 -24.66
C GLU A 236 -66.73 52.49 -25.23
N ASP A 237 -66.34 52.28 -26.50
CA ASP A 237 -65.87 53.20 -27.55
C ASP A 237 -65.17 54.57 -27.32
N GLU A 238 -64.20 54.80 -28.24
CA GLU A 238 -63.48 56.02 -28.67
C GLU A 238 -62.32 56.60 -27.82
#